data_AF-A0A7Z0GJR3-F1
#
_entry.id   AF-A0A7Z0GJR3-F1
#
_cell.length_a   1.000
_cell.length_b   1.000
_cell.length_c   1.000
_cell.angle_alpha   90.00
_cell.angle_beta   90.00
_cell.angle_gamma   90.00
#
_symmetry.space_group_name_H-M   'P 1'
#
loop_
_entity.id
_entity.type
_entity.pdbx_description
1 polymer ?
#
loop_
_entity_poly.entity_id
_entity_poly.type
_entity_poly.pdbx_seq_one_letter_code
_entity_poly.pdbx_strand_id
1 'polypeptide(L)'
;MQGDGVSTIAELVERKNADRSIAHKKISLDGVARGFLVSQGRTLDSVPASGEDVQIRESANLATGGDAVDVTDELKGQVRELVSRSVQAVPGLRCAGFDVAVERHSGEMNVIEINASPQIQGHHFPWAGTPRDAAGAVLDVMFPETRVEVGPR
;
A
#
# COMPACT_ATOMS: atom_id res chain seq x y z
N MET A 1 9.44 3.62 9.46
CA MET A 1 9.73 2.73 10.62
C MET A 1 10.24 3.62 11.73
N GLN A 2 10.11 3.23 12.99
CA GLN A 2 10.53 4.10 14.11
C GLN A 2 11.81 3.59 14.75
N GLY A 3 12.68 4.52 15.16
CA GLY A 3 13.85 4.24 15.99
C GLY A 3 13.45 3.82 17.39
N ASP A 4 14.26 2.98 18.00
CA ASP A 4 14.17 2.61 19.42
C ASP A 4 15.28 3.26 20.27
N GLY A 5 16.15 4.08 19.66
CA GLY A 5 17.26 4.77 20.32
C GLY A 5 18.48 3.90 20.57
N VAL A 6 18.47 2.61 20.19
CA VAL A 6 19.56 1.66 20.47
C VAL A 6 19.97 0.83 19.25
N SER A 7 19.03 0.51 18.36
CA SER A 7 19.29 -0.30 17.17
C SER A 7 19.63 0.55 15.95
N THR A 8 20.54 0.03 15.15
CA THR A 8 20.90 0.59 13.85
C THR A 8 19.73 0.45 12.86
N ILE A 9 19.74 1.27 11.81
CA ILE A 9 18.78 1.16 10.71
C ILE A 9 18.78 -0.25 10.09
N ALA A 10 19.94 -0.89 9.95
CA ALA A 10 20.04 -2.26 9.45
C ALA A 10 19.28 -3.25 10.35
N GLU A 11 19.50 -3.19 11.66
CA GLU A 11 18.84 -4.09 12.63
C GLU A 11 17.33 -3.84 12.70
N LEU A 12 16.89 -2.58 12.64
CA LEU A 12 15.47 -2.22 12.60
C LEU A 12 14.79 -2.79 11.34
N VAL A 13 15.47 -2.72 10.18
CA VAL A 13 14.97 -3.27 8.92
C VAL A 13 14.94 -4.80 8.96
N GLU A 14 15.96 -5.44 9.52
CA GLU A 14 15.99 -6.89 9.69
C GLU A 14 14.83 -7.37 10.57
N ARG A 15 14.62 -6.73 11.73
CA ARG A 15 13.51 -7.02 12.65
C ARG A 15 12.16 -6.88 11.95
N LYS A 16 11.94 -5.76 11.27
CA LYS A 16 10.70 -5.54 10.51
C LYS A 16 10.51 -6.56 9.39
N ASN A 17 11.59 -6.99 8.73
CA ASN A 17 11.54 -8.02 7.69
C ASN A 17 11.28 -9.42 8.24
N ALA A 18 11.59 -9.69 9.52
CA ALA A 18 11.25 -10.93 10.20
C ALA A 18 9.74 -11.03 10.46
N ASP A 19 9.09 -9.91 10.76
CA ASP A 19 7.64 -9.83 10.97
C ASP A 19 6.83 -9.89 9.66
N ARG A 20 7.49 -9.68 8.50
CA ARG A 20 6.85 -9.74 7.18
C ARG A 20 6.59 -11.18 6.75
N SER A 21 5.31 -11.55 6.66
CA SER A 21 4.85 -12.79 6.04
C SER A 21 5.04 -12.79 4.52
N ILE A 22 4.72 -13.91 3.86
CA ILE A 22 4.78 -14.03 2.38
C ILE A 22 3.90 -12.99 1.65
N ALA A 23 2.88 -12.44 2.32
CA ALA A 23 2.01 -11.42 1.77
C ALA A 23 2.70 -10.05 1.64
N HIS A 24 3.78 -9.81 2.39
CA HIS A 24 4.50 -8.55 2.42
C HIS A 24 5.92 -8.70 1.85
N LYS A 25 6.24 -7.93 0.81
CA LYS A 25 7.61 -7.92 0.26
C LYS A 25 8.56 -7.38 1.31
N LYS A 26 9.73 -8.00 1.46
CA LYS A 26 10.78 -7.51 2.36
C LYS A 26 11.34 -6.18 1.87
N ILE A 27 11.70 -5.33 2.82
CA ILE A 27 12.45 -4.10 2.58
C ILE A 27 13.83 -4.49 2.07
N SER A 28 14.16 -4.03 0.86
CA SER A 28 15.48 -4.21 0.26
C SER A 28 16.38 -3.02 0.58
N LEU A 29 17.56 -3.27 1.14
CA LEU A 29 18.62 -2.28 1.38
C LEU A 29 19.59 -2.20 0.19
N ASP A 30 19.06 -2.10 -1.02
CA ASP A 30 19.85 -1.94 -2.24
C ASP A 30 20.46 -0.53 -2.37
N GLY A 31 21.11 -0.27 -3.51
CA GLY A 31 21.76 1.02 -3.77
C GLY A 31 20.81 2.22 -3.72
N VAL A 32 19.54 2.06 -4.09
CA VAL A 32 18.54 3.15 -4.05
C VAL A 32 18.19 3.47 -2.59
N ALA A 33 17.92 2.46 -1.77
CA ALA A 33 17.66 2.65 -0.35
C ALA A 33 18.86 3.28 0.37
N ARG A 34 20.08 2.79 0.12
CA ARG A 34 21.31 3.35 0.69
C ARG A 34 21.55 4.79 0.24
N GLY A 35 21.37 5.08 -1.05
CA GLY A 35 21.51 6.43 -1.59
C GLY A 35 20.54 7.43 -0.96
N PHE A 36 19.28 7.00 -0.72
CA PHE A 36 18.29 7.83 -0.05
C PHE A 36 18.61 8.06 1.43
N LEU A 37 19.12 7.05 2.15
CA LEU A 37 19.58 7.27 3.53
C LEU A 37 20.73 8.28 3.58
N VAL A 38 21.67 8.21 2.64
CA VAL A 38 22.78 9.18 2.54
C VAL A 38 22.28 10.58 2.26
N SER A 39 21.26 10.76 1.40
CA SER A 39 20.67 12.10 1.18
C SER A 39 19.99 12.68 2.42
N GLN A 40 19.60 11.82 3.37
CA GLN A 40 19.11 12.20 4.69
C GLN A 40 20.22 12.37 5.74
N GLY A 41 21.51 12.25 5.35
CA GLY A 41 22.65 12.32 6.26
C GLY A 41 22.81 11.08 7.15
N ARG A 42 22.25 9.93 6.74
CA ARG A 42 22.24 8.68 7.50
C ARG A 42 22.96 7.55 6.75
N THR A 43 23.35 6.53 7.51
CA THR A 43 23.89 5.27 7.02
C THR A 43 23.12 4.10 7.63
N LEU A 44 23.40 2.88 7.17
CA LEU A 44 22.79 1.68 7.77
C LEU A 44 23.17 1.49 9.25
N ASP A 45 24.32 2.02 9.66
CA ASP A 45 24.84 1.95 11.05
C ASP A 45 24.33 3.10 11.93
N SER A 46 23.58 4.05 11.36
CA SER A 46 22.98 5.13 12.15
C SER A 46 21.95 4.56 13.12
N VAL A 47 21.96 5.07 14.36
CA VAL A 47 20.99 4.72 15.41
C VAL A 47 20.00 5.88 15.53
N PRO A 48 18.77 5.75 15.02
CA PRO A 48 17.75 6.78 15.14
C PRO A 48 17.26 6.89 16.59
N ALA A 49 16.93 8.10 17.02
CA ALA A 49 16.38 8.34 18.35
C ALA A 49 15.06 7.59 18.56
N SER A 50 14.72 7.32 19.82
CA SER A 50 13.47 6.64 20.16
C SER A 50 12.26 7.44 19.66
N GLY A 51 11.41 6.80 18.87
CA GLY A 51 10.23 7.41 18.23
C GLY A 51 10.53 8.20 16.95
N GLU A 52 11.79 8.29 16.51
CA GLU A 52 12.16 8.99 15.27
C GLU A 52 11.73 8.18 14.03
N ASP A 53 11.00 8.82 13.12
CA ASP A 53 10.64 8.19 11.85
C ASP A 53 11.83 8.13 10.89
N VAL A 54 12.10 6.91 10.42
CA VAL A 54 13.07 6.60 9.38
C VAL A 54 12.35 6.11 8.14
N GLN A 55 12.57 6.83 7.06
CA GLN A 55 12.10 6.49 5.72
C GLN A 55 13.27 5.85 4.94
N ILE A 56 13.08 4.60 4.50
CA ILE A 56 14.14 3.84 3.80
C ILE A 56 14.22 4.20 2.31
N ARG A 57 13.10 4.66 1.73
CA ARG A 57 12.99 5.06 0.32
C ARG A 57 12.04 6.22 0.18
N GLU A 58 12.33 7.10 -0.78
CA GLU A 58 11.44 8.18 -1.18
C GLU A 58 10.09 7.66 -1.68
N SER A 59 10.12 6.63 -2.53
CA SER A 59 8.92 6.06 -3.13
C SER A 59 8.15 5.13 -2.18
N ALA A 60 6.85 5.33 -2.07
CA ALA A 60 5.93 4.40 -1.41
C ALA A 60 5.52 3.26 -2.36
N ASN A 61 6.37 2.23 -2.49
CA ASN A 61 6.12 1.11 -3.40
C ASN A 61 6.13 -0.24 -2.66
N LEU A 62 5.02 -0.98 -2.74
CA LEU A 62 4.86 -2.30 -2.13
C LEU A 62 5.86 -3.33 -2.67
N ALA A 63 6.26 -3.24 -3.94
CA ALA A 63 7.23 -4.15 -4.55
C ALA A 63 8.61 -4.07 -3.88
N THR A 64 8.97 -2.89 -3.35
CA THR A 64 10.24 -2.64 -2.66
C THR A 64 10.13 -2.67 -1.13
N GLY A 65 9.03 -3.20 -0.61
CA GLY A 65 8.79 -3.33 0.83
C GLY A 65 8.10 -2.13 1.46
N GLY A 66 7.31 -1.36 0.70
CA GLY A 66 6.33 -0.45 1.27
C GLY A 66 5.31 -1.17 2.16
N ASP A 67 4.63 -0.41 3.02
CA ASP A 67 3.54 -0.90 3.86
C ASP A 67 2.21 -0.55 3.20
N ALA A 68 1.35 -1.55 2.98
CA ALA A 68 -0.03 -1.30 2.55
C ALA A 68 -0.88 -0.97 3.79
N VAL A 69 -1.53 0.19 3.81
CA VAL A 69 -2.41 0.59 4.90
C VAL A 69 -3.83 0.70 4.36
N ASP A 70 -4.77 -0.04 4.94
CA ASP A 70 -6.17 0.09 4.58
C ASP A 70 -6.72 1.40 5.15
N VAL A 71 -7.19 2.26 4.25
CA VAL A 71 -7.84 3.54 4.57
C VAL A 71 -9.24 3.61 3.93
N THR A 72 -9.80 2.45 3.54
CA THR A 72 -11.04 2.39 2.74
C THR A 72 -12.19 3.18 3.37
N ASP A 73 -12.35 3.12 4.69
CA ASP A 73 -13.43 3.81 5.42
C ASP A 73 -13.13 5.31 5.66
N GLU A 74 -11.88 5.73 5.51
CA GLU A 74 -11.46 7.14 5.60
C GLU A 74 -11.55 7.86 4.23
N LEU A 75 -11.67 7.11 3.13
CA LEU A 75 -11.77 7.68 1.80
C LEU A 75 -13.03 8.54 1.66
N LYS A 76 -12.83 9.81 1.27
CA LYS A 76 -13.92 10.74 0.92
C LYS A 76 -14.73 10.18 -0.26
N GLY A 77 -16.04 10.43 -0.26
CA GLY A 77 -16.97 9.95 -1.30
C GLY A 77 -16.53 10.32 -2.73
N GLN A 78 -15.92 11.49 -2.90
CA GLN A 78 -15.43 11.97 -4.21
C GLN A 78 -14.37 11.04 -4.84
N VAL A 79 -13.51 10.39 -4.04
CA VAL A 79 -12.53 9.42 -4.55
C VAL A 79 -13.24 8.19 -5.10
N ARG A 80 -14.24 7.69 -4.36
CA ARG A 80 -15.05 6.53 -4.77
C ARG A 80 -15.80 6.83 -6.06
N GLU A 81 -16.42 8.01 -6.16
CA GLU A 81 -17.14 8.46 -7.35
C GLU A 81 -16.21 8.62 -8.57
N LEU A 82 -15.00 9.17 -8.39
CA LEU A 82 -14.01 9.30 -9.45
C LEU A 82 -13.62 7.92 -10.00
N VAL A 83 -13.28 6.98 -9.11
CA VAL A 83 -12.87 5.62 -9.49
C VAL A 83 -14.02 4.89 -10.18
N SER A 84 -15.24 4.93 -9.62
CA SER A 84 -16.41 4.28 -10.22
C SER A 84 -16.74 4.82 -11.61
N ARG A 85 -16.71 6.14 -11.82
CA ARG A 85 -16.94 6.73 -13.16
C ARG A 85 -15.84 6.36 -14.15
N SER A 86 -14.60 6.31 -13.70
CA SER A 86 -13.46 5.96 -14.56
C SER A 86 -13.56 4.52 -15.09
N VAL A 87 -14.01 3.56 -14.27
CA VAL A 87 -14.27 2.18 -14.73
C VAL A 87 -15.37 2.16 -15.79
N GLN A 88 -16.48 2.85 -15.52
CA GLN A 88 -17.64 2.88 -16.43
C GLN A 88 -17.32 3.54 -17.78
N ALA A 89 -16.34 4.43 -17.83
CA ALA A 89 -15.91 5.10 -19.04
C ALA A 89 -15.12 4.19 -20.00
N VAL A 90 -14.64 3.02 -19.55
CA VAL A 90 -13.85 2.08 -20.36
C VAL A 90 -14.70 0.85 -20.71
N PRO A 91 -15.19 0.72 -21.97
CA PRO A 91 -16.03 -0.41 -22.36
C PRO A 91 -15.32 -1.76 -22.14
N GLY A 92 -16.01 -2.67 -21.46
CA GLY A 92 -15.51 -4.02 -21.18
C GLY A 92 -14.62 -4.14 -19.94
N LEU A 93 -14.25 -3.03 -19.29
CA LEU A 93 -13.50 -3.06 -18.04
C LEU A 93 -14.44 -3.37 -16.87
N ARG A 94 -14.33 -4.58 -16.32
CA ARG A 94 -15.20 -5.04 -15.21
C ARG A 94 -14.58 -4.76 -13.85
N CYS A 95 -13.26 -4.96 -13.74
CA CYS A 95 -12.50 -4.71 -12.53
C CYS A 95 -11.18 -4.03 -12.91
N ALA A 96 -10.76 -3.05 -12.11
CA ALA A 96 -9.44 -2.43 -12.22
C ALA A 96 -9.01 -1.86 -10.86
N GLY A 97 -7.70 -1.81 -10.66
CA GLY A 97 -7.08 -1.01 -9.60
C GLY A 97 -6.73 0.37 -10.13
N PHE A 98 -6.86 1.37 -9.28
CA PHE A 98 -6.56 2.75 -9.61
C PHE A 98 -5.53 3.29 -8.65
N ASP A 99 -4.45 3.84 -9.20
CA ASP A 99 -3.49 4.61 -8.43
C ASP A 99 -3.88 6.07 -8.55
N VAL A 100 -4.30 6.66 -7.43
CA VAL A 100 -4.83 8.03 -7.39
C VAL A 100 -3.99 8.86 -6.44
N ALA A 101 -3.39 9.94 -6.96
CA ALA A 101 -2.84 10.99 -6.11
C ALA A 101 -3.98 11.85 -5.58
N VAL A 102 -4.09 11.95 -4.26
CA VAL A 102 -5.06 12.81 -3.58
C VAL A 102 -4.29 13.86 -2.79
N GLU A 103 -4.44 15.12 -3.16
CA GLU A 103 -3.86 16.22 -2.40
C GLU A 103 -4.66 16.41 -1.10
N ARG A 104 -3.94 16.50 0.02
CA ARG A 104 -4.53 16.39 1.37
C ARG A 104 -5.44 17.57 1.73
N HIS A 105 -5.12 18.78 1.28
CA HIS A 105 -5.79 20.01 1.70
C HIS A 105 -6.95 20.41 0.79
N SER A 106 -6.67 20.55 -0.50
CA SER A 106 -7.62 20.83 -1.58
C SER A 106 -8.54 19.64 -1.88
N GLY A 107 -8.08 18.41 -1.66
CA GLY A 107 -8.79 17.22 -2.11
C GLY A 107 -8.73 17.02 -3.63
N GLU A 108 -7.83 17.71 -4.33
CA GLU A 108 -7.60 17.49 -5.75
C GLU A 108 -7.15 16.04 -5.99
N MET A 109 -7.74 15.40 -7.00
CA MET A 109 -7.51 13.98 -7.31
C MET A 109 -7.04 13.82 -8.75
N ASN A 110 -5.94 13.11 -8.93
CA ASN A 110 -5.37 12.80 -10.23
C ASN A 110 -5.15 11.29 -10.34
N VAL A 111 -5.74 10.67 -11.37
CA VAL A 111 -5.49 9.25 -11.68
C VAL A 111 -4.13 9.13 -12.34
N ILE A 112 -3.22 8.39 -11.71
CA ILE A 112 -1.86 8.15 -12.22
C ILE A 112 -1.86 6.93 -13.15
N GLU A 113 -2.49 5.84 -12.72
CA GLU A 113 -2.50 4.57 -13.43
C GLU A 113 -3.83 3.83 -13.25
N ILE A 114 -4.22 3.06 -14.27
CA ILE A 114 -5.34 2.12 -14.22
C ILE A 114 -4.82 0.72 -14.57
N ASN A 115 -4.92 -0.20 -13.62
CA ASN A 115 -4.44 -1.57 -13.73
C ASN A 115 -5.62 -2.54 -13.93
N ALA A 116 -5.78 -3.09 -15.13
CA ALA A 116 -6.85 -4.05 -15.44
C ALA A 116 -6.69 -5.42 -14.72
N SER A 117 -5.48 -5.72 -14.25
CA SER A 117 -5.16 -6.91 -13.45
C SER A 117 -4.51 -6.49 -12.13
N PRO A 118 -5.27 -5.87 -11.21
CA PRO A 118 -4.69 -5.24 -10.03
C PRO A 118 -4.16 -6.27 -9.03
N GLN A 119 -3.12 -5.87 -8.32
CA GLN A 119 -2.62 -6.66 -7.21
C GLN A 119 -3.53 -6.50 -5.99
N ILE A 120 -4.31 -7.54 -5.68
CA ILE A 120 -5.29 -7.51 -4.58
C ILE A 120 -4.71 -7.91 -3.21
N GLN A 121 -3.43 -8.30 -3.15
CA GLN A 121 -2.83 -8.84 -1.92
C GLN A 121 -2.82 -7.82 -0.77
N GLY A 122 -2.54 -6.55 -1.08
CA GLY A 122 -2.45 -5.48 -0.09
C GLY A 122 -3.80 -5.13 0.52
N HIS A 123 -4.90 -5.43 -0.18
CA HIS A 123 -6.26 -5.28 0.34
C HIS A 123 -6.63 -6.44 1.28
N HIS A 124 -6.24 -7.68 0.97
CA HIS A 124 -6.51 -8.83 1.86
C HIS A 124 -5.65 -8.83 3.11
N PHE A 125 -4.38 -8.49 2.94
CA PHE A 125 -3.38 -8.55 3.98
C PHE A 125 -2.70 -7.18 4.06
N PRO A 126 -3.40 -6.15 4.55
CA PRO A 126 -2.76 -4.87 4.79
C PRO A 126 -1.76 -5.01 5.94
N TRP A 127 -0.69 -4.22 5.89
CA TRP A 127 0.25 -4.11 7.01
C TRP A 127 -0.42 -3.47 8.24
N ALA A 128 -1.36 -2.55 8.01
CA ALA A 128 -2.18 -1.93 9.05
C ALA A 128 -3.58 -1.60 8.52
N GLY A 129 -4.58 -1.61 9.39
CA GLY A 129 -5.99 -1.38 9.04
C GLY A 129 -6.79 -2.67 8.88
N THR A 130 -7.92 -2.60 8.17
CA THR A 130 -8.90 -3.70 8.08
C THR A 130 -8.70 -4.54 6.81
N PRO A 131 -8.47 -5.86 6.93
CA PRO A 131 -8.51 -6.78 5.79
C PRO A 131 -9.80 -6.69 4.97
N ARG A 132 -9.68 -6.68 3.63
CA ARG A 132 -10.81 -6.66 2.68
C ARG A 132 -10.77 -7.90 1.80
N ASP A 133 -11.92 -8.57 1.64
CA ASP A 133 -12.10 -9.71 0.73
C ASP A 133 -12.19 -9.22 -0.73
N ALA A 134 -11.06 -8.73 -1.25
CA ALA A 134 -10.99 -8.22 -2.61
C ALA A 134 -11.11 -9.34 -3.66
N ALA A 135 -10.79 -10.59 -3.31
CA ALA A 135 -10.86 -11.73 -4.23
C ALA A 135 -12.31 -12.12 -4.43
N GLY A 136 -13.09 -12.20 -3.34
CA GLY A 136 -14.54 -12.36 -3.40
C GLY A 136 -15.19 -11.26 -4.24
N ALA A 137 -14.82 -10.00 -4.03
CA ALA A 137 -15.34 -8.88 -4.82
C ALA A 137 -15.01 -8.99 -6.32
N VAL A 138 -13.79 -9.41 -6.67
CA VAL A 138 -13.40 -9.64 -8.09
C VAL A 138 -14.20 -10.80 -8.68
N LEU A 139 -14.35 -11.91 -7.96
CA LEU A 139 -15.12 -13.08 -8.41
C LEU A 139 -16.59 -12.72 -8.63
N ASP A 140 -17.21 -12.00 -7.70
CA ASP A 140 -18.60 -11.52 -7.81
C ASP A 140 -18.84 -10.68 -9.08
N VAL A 141 -17.85 -9.88 -9.47
CA VAL A 141 -17.94 -9.02 -10.66
C VAL A 141 -17.67 -9.78 -11.97
N MET A 142 -16.77 -10.77 -11.93
CA MET A 142 -16.40 -11.56 -13.09
C MET A 142 -17.40 -12.69 -13.39
N PHE A 143 -17.99 -13.28 -12.35
CA PHE A 143 -18.91 -14.42 -12.41
C PHE A 143 -20.18 -14.15 -11.59
N PRO A 144 -20.98 -13.13 -11.94
CA PRO A 144 -22.12 -12.69 -11.14
C PRO A 144 -23.15 -13.79 -10.87
N GLU A 145 -23.26 -14.78 -11.75
CA GLU A 145 -24.12 -15.96 -11.61
C GLU A 145 -23.68 -16.91 -10.48
N THR A 146 -22.44 -16.81 -10.02
CA THR A 146 -21.89 -17.65 -8.94
C THR A 146 -22.00 -16.98 -7.56
N ARG A 147 -22.51 -15.76 -7.51
CA ARG A 147 -22.61 -14.97 -6.28
C ARG A 147 -23.53 -15.67 -5.28
N VAL A 148 -22.96 -16.10 -4.16
CA VAL A 148 -23.72 -16.63 -3.03
C VAL A 148 -24.12 -15.44 -2.16
N GLU A 149 -25.41 -15.23 -1.94
CA GLU A 149 -25.88 -14.27 -0.93
C GLU A 149 -25.47 -14.77 0.45
N VAL A 150 -24.31 -14.34 0.92
CA VAL A 150 -23.92 -14.51 2.31
C VAL A 150 -24.65 -13.44 3.10
N GLY A 151 -25.58 -13.86 3.97
CA GLY A 151 -26.31 -12.98 4.88
C GLY A 151 -25.36 -12.10 5.73
N PRO A 152 -25.88 -11.05 6.40
CA PRO A 152 -25.04 -10.05 7.05
C PRO A 152 -24.07 -10.70 8.06
N ARG A 153 -22.78 -10.35 7.95
CA ARG A 153 -21.75 -10.67 8.94
C ARG A 153 -21.86 -9.75 10.14
#